data_AF-A0A3A9A8U7-F1
#
_entry.id   AF-A0A3A9A8U7-F1
#
_cell.length_a   1.000
_cell.length_b   1.000
_cell.length_c   1.000
_cell.angle_alpha   90.00
_cell.angle_beta   90.00
_cell.angle_gamma   90.00
#
_symmetry.space_group_name_H-M   'P 1'
#
loop_
_entity.id
_entity.type
_entity.pdbx_description
1 polymer ?
#
loop_
_entity_poly.entity_id
_entity_poly.type
_entity_poly.pdbx_seq_one_letter_code
_entity_poly.pdbx_strand_id
1 'polypeptide(L)' 'MSTNDYIRQSANKYHWHKYYSVMRPVSIGTHPKNGMMDFINYDCRTEVNGRMVWAELYYNRELTQNEMEEFEMIRG' A
#
# COMPACT_ATOMS: atom_id res chain seq x y z
N MET A 1 6.37 -16.47 11.85
CA MET A 1 6.26 -15.56 10.69
C MET A 1 5.25 -14.49 11.07
N SER A 2 5.60 -13.21 11.00
CA SER A 2 4.64 -12.14 11.31
C SER A 2 3.60 -12.01 10.20
N THR A 3 2.44 -11.40 10.50
CA THR A 3 1.43 -11.07 9.47
C THR A 3 2.03 -10.24 8.35
N ASN A 4 2.88 -9.26 8.68
CA ASN A 4 3.56 -8.41 7.71
C ASN A 4 4.49 -9.22 6.78
N ASP A 5 5.21 -10.20 7.32
CA ASP A 5 6.06 -11.08 6.50
C ASP A 5 5.24 -11.96 5.56
N TYR A 6 4.09 -12.45 6.03
CA TYR A 6 3.17 -13.24 5.22
C TYR A 6 2.61 -12.42 4.05
N ILE A 7 2.20 -11.17 4.30
CA ILE A 7 1.69 -10.25 3.28
C ILE A 7 2.75 -10.00 2.20
N ARG A 8 3.98 -9.63 2.60
CA ARG A 8 5.08 -9.36 1.66
C ARG A 8 5.45 -10.59 0.84
N GLN A 9 5.47 -11.77 1.45
CA GLN A 9 5.71 -13.02 0.72
C GLN A 9 4.58 -13.34 -0.26
N SER A 10 3.33 -13.12 0.13
CA SER A 10 2.17 -13.33 -0.75
C SER A 10 2.20 -12.37 -1.93
N ALA A 11 2.49 -11.08 -1.69
CA ALA A 11 2.66 -10.09 -2.74
C ALA A 11 3.73 -10.49 -3.76
N ASN A 12 4.88 -10.99 -3.29
CA ASN A 12 5.94 -11.49 -4.16
C ASN A 12 5.52 -12.75 -4.93
N LYS A 13 4.86 -13.71 -4.27
CA LYS A 13 4.42 -14.98 -4.86
C LYS A 13 3.36 -14.78 -5.96
N TYR A 14 2.44 -13.85 -5.74
CA TYR A 14 1.31 -13.60 -6.64
C TYR A 14 1.48 -12.36 -7.51
N HIS A 15 2.66 -11.74 -7.50
CA HIS A 15 3.01 -10.55 -8.29
C HIS A 15 2.04 -9.38 -8.11
N TRP A 16 1.67 -9.09 -6.86
CA TRP A 16 0.83 -7.92 -6.57
C TRP A 16 1.58 -6.61 -6.76
N HIS A 17 0.87 -5.58 -7.19
CA HIS A 17 1.37 -4.23 -7.35
C HIS A 17 1.41 -3.52 -6.00
N LYS A 18 2.58 -2.98 -5.65
CA LYS A 18 2.81 -2.26 -4.40
C LYS A 18 2.63 -0.77 -4.57
N TYR A 19 1.95 -0.17 -3.60
CA TYR A 19 1.81 1.27 -3.46
C TYR A 19 2.04 1.67 -2.00
N TYR A 20 2.33 2.95 -1.78
CA TYR A 20 2.42 3.53 -0.46
C TYR A 20 1.37 4.61 -0.25
N SER A 21 0.77 4.65 0.93
CA SER A 21 -0.02 5.81 1.38
C SER A 21 0.92 6.86 1.98
N VAL A 22 0.78 8.12 1.57
CA VAL A 22 1.72 9.20 1.94
C VAL A 22 1.19 10.10 3.06
N MET A 23 -0.12 10.34 3.10
CA MET A 23 -0.70 11.37 3.97
C MET A 23 -1.33 10.83 5.25
N ARG A 24 -1.82 9.59 5.24
CA ARG A 24 -2.51 8.95 6.38
C ARG A 24 -2.33 7.44 6.40
N PRO A 25 -2.44 6.78 7.57
CA PRO A 25 -2.57 5.34 7.64
C PRO A 25 -3.78 4.82 6.85
N VAL A 26 -3.74 3.55 6.48
CA VAL A 26 -4.86 2.85 5.85
C VAL A 26 -5.97 2.61 6.88
N SER A 27 -7.18 3.01 6.52
CA SER A 27 -8.41 2.77 7.24
C SER A 27 -9.58 2.70 6.24
N ILE A 28 -10.79 2.54 6.74
CA ILE A 28 -12.00 2.50 5.91
C ILE A 28 -12.13 3.82 5.13
N GLY A 29 -12.21 3.71 3.80
CA GLY A 29 -12.40 4.86 2.92
C GLY A 29 -11.14 5.66 2.59
N THR A 30 -9.96 5.20 3.04
CA THR A 30 -8.69 5.90 2.74
C THR A 30 -7.93 5.30 1.55
N HIS A 31 -8.52 4.35 0.82
CA HIS A 31 -7.88 3.68 -0.31
C HIS A 31 -8.91 3.19 -1.34
N PRO A 32 -8.50 2.97 -2.61
CA PRO A 32 -9.32 2.28 -3.59
C PRO A 32 -9.67 0.86 -3.13
N LYS A 33 -10.94 0.48 -3.22
CA LYS A 33 -11.41 -0.86 -2.80
C LYS A 33 -11.14 -1.94 -3.84
N ASN A 34 -11.27 -1.59 -5.13
CA ASN A 34 -11.23 -2.58 -6.20
C ASN A 34 -9.83 -3.17 -6.37
N GLY A 35 -9.72 -4.49 -6.28
CA GLY A 35 -8.47 -5.23 -6.45
C GLY A 35 -7.51 -5.17 -5.25
N MET A 36 -7.95 -4.62 -4.12
CA MET A 36 -7.17 -4.58 -2.89
C MET A 36 -6.97 -6.00 -2.34
N MET A 37 -5.72 -6.37 -2.08
CA MET A 37 -5.36 -7.68 -1.53
C MET A 37 -5.04 -7.61 -0.05
N ASP A 38 -4.12 -6.73 0.33
CA ASP A 38 -3.72 -6.55 1.73
C ASP A 38 -2.96 -5.23 1.94
N PHE A 39 -2.72 -4.85 3.18
CA PHE A 39 -1.93 -3.67 3.55
C PHE A 39 -1.13 -3.88 4.83
N ILE A 40 -0.12 -3.04 5.01
CA ILE A 40 0.68 -2.96 6.23
C ILE A 40 0.73 -1.50 6.66
N ASN A 41 0.05 -1.16 7.76
CA ASN A 41 0.27 0.12 8.43
C ASN A 41 1.56 0.08 9.23
N TYR A 42 2.35 1.14 9.14
CA TYR A 42 3.47 1.38 10.05
C TYR A 42 2.98 2.06 11.32
N ASP A 43 3.68 1.83 12.44
CA ASP A 43 3.34 2.46 13.71
C ASP A 43 3.52 3.99 13.65
N CYS A 44 4.52 4.43 12.89
CA CYS A 44 4.86 5.83 12.66
C CYS A 44 5.11 6.08 11.16
N ARG A 45 4.97 7.34 10.74
CA ARG A 45 5.39 7.76 9.39
C ARG A 45 6.86 7.42 9.19
N THR A 46 7.14 6.58 8.21
CA THR A 46 8.44 5.93 7.99
C THR A 46 9.02 6.38 6.65
N GLU A 47 10.33 6.60 6.59
CA GLU A 47 11.01 6.93 5.35
C GLU A 47 11.30 5.67 4.53
N VAL A 48 10.85 5.68 3.27
CA VAL A 48 11.14 4.63 2.28
C VAL A 48 11.62 5.30 1.00
N ASN A 49 12.85 5.02 0.58
CA ASN A 49 13.47 5.57 -0.64
C ASN A 49 13.33 7.11 -0.74
N GLY A 50 13.57 7.83 0.36
CA GLY A 50 13.49 9.30 0.41
C GLY A 50 12.06 9.85 0.49
N ARG A 51 11.04 9.02 0.73
CA ARG A 51 9.63 9.42 0.82
C ARG A 51 9.04 9.00 2.16
N MET A 52 8.34 9.91 2.82
CA MET A 52 7.68 9.66 4.11
C MET A 52 6.29 9.07 3.92
N VAL A 53 6.12 7.82 4.31
CA VAL A 53 4.91 7.02 4.05
C VAL A 53 4.32 6.45 5.34
N TRP A 54 3.04 6.10 5.31
CA TRP A 54 2.31 5.54 6.45
C TRP A 54 2.03 4.05 6.31
N ALA A 55 1.98 3.53 5.09
CA ALA A 55 1.57 2.16 4.84
C ALA A 55 2.03 1.64 3.49
N GLU A 56 2.16 0.32 3.39
CA GLU A 56 2.19 -0.44 2.13
C GLU A 56 0.78 -0.93 1.79
N LEU A 57 0.37 -0.82 0.52
CA LEU A 57 -0.87 -1.40 0.01
C LEU A 57 -0.54 -2.27 -1.20
N TYR A 58 -1.23 -3.39 -1.32
CA TYR A 58 -1.01 -4.38 -2.36
C TYR A 58 -2.27 -4.64 -3.16
N TYR A 59 -2.16 -4.57 -4.49
CA TYR A 59 -3.27 -4.73 -5.42
C TYR A 59 -2.99 -5.83 -6.45
N ASN A 60 -4.03 -6.55 -6.87
CA ASN A 60 -3.95 -7.53 -7.97
C ASN A 60 -4.10 -6.90 -9.37
N ARG A 61 -4.12 -5.56 -9.43
CA ARG A 61 -4.16 -4.76 -10.64
C ARG A 61 -3.35 -3.48 -10.42
N GLU A 62 -3.06 -2.77 -11.51
CA GLU A 62 -2.54 -1.42 -11.39
C GLU A 62 -3.65 -0.44 -10.97
N LEU A 63 -3.30 0.48 -10.08
CA LEU A 63 -4.09 1.67 -9.80
C LEU A 63 -3.93 2.66 -10.95
N THR A 64 -5.03 3.32 -11.30
CA THR A 64 -5.01 4.42 -12.26
C THR A 64 -4.36 5.67 -11.64
N GLN A 65 -3.94 6.61 -12.49
CA GLN A 65 -3.40 7.89 -12.03
C GLN A 65 -4.39 8.63 -11.13
N ASN A 66 -5.67 8.69 -11.51
CA ASN A 66 -6.72 9.34 -10.73
C ASN A 66 -6.90 8.69 -9.35
N GLU A 67 -6.86 7.36 -9.26
CA GLU A 67 -6.94 6.66 -7.98
C GLU A 67 -5.73 6.96 -7.09
N MET A 68 -4.52 7.04 -7.66
CA MET A 68 -3.34 7.41 -6.89
C MET A 68 -3.40 8.85 -6.39
N GLU A 69 -3.89 9.79 -7.22
CA GLU A 69 -4.05 11.20 -6.83
C GLU A 69 -5.14 11.39 -5.78
N GLU A 70 -6.33 10.82 -5.97
CA GLU A 70 -7.48 10.95 -5.06
C GLU A 70 -7.16 10.41 -3.66
N PHE A 71 -6.42 9.29 -3.60
CA PHE A 71 -6.07 8.65 -2.32
C PHE A 71 -4.66 8.98 -1.82
N GLU A 72 -3.96 9.92 -2.48
CA GLU A 72 -2.64 10.40 -2.06
C GLU A 72 -1.60 9.26 -1.94
N MET A 73 -1.57 8.40 -2.97
CA MET A 73 -0.74 7.22 -3.05
C MET A 73 0.40 7.39 -4.06
N ILE A 74 1.48 6.66 -3.82
CA ILE A 74 2.63 6.59 -4.74
C ILE A 74 2.96 5.13 -5.04
N ARG A 75 3.48 4.87 -6.23
CA ARG A 75 3.99 3.54 -6.59
C ARG A 75 5.23 3.20 -5.77
N GLY A 76 5.32 1.93 -5.35
CA GLY A 76 6.41 1.40 -4.52
C GLY A 76 7.25 0.31 -5.16
#